data_AF-R6H9U5-F1
#
_entry.id   AF-R6H9U5-F1
#
_cell.length_a   1.000
_cell.length_b   1.000
_cell.length_c   1.000
_cell.angle_alpha   90.00
_cell.angle_beta   90.00
_cell.angle_gamma   90.00
#
_symmetry.space_group_name_H-M   'P 1'
#
loop_
_entity.id
_entity.type
_entity.pdbx_description
1 polymer ?
#
loop_
_entity_poly.entity_id
_entity_poly.type
_entity_poly.pdbx_seq_one_letter_code
_entity_poly.pdbx_strand_id
1 'polypeptide(L)'
;MFVICGILGTAVVIACFFFLEESPRWLAMKGRTDEANKICCEFEASAEKVTGSKLEPVTQEEIQRRVDEGEVKELPWAFLFKKKMLARTLTAMLLCFTMNVLVYTIISWTPSILKANGFDVHLATTMTVVMQLGIPVGVGALTFYVEKVNRKTILIVTYVLVAILGPIWAMLPTDQPALVMFFGFLICVCTFTNSVTTSAIYLSEPFPTACRIRGAGPYPRRRCC
;
A
#
# COMPACT_ATOMS: atom_id res chain seq x y z
N MET A 1 -2.76 3.05 26.45
CA MET A 1 -2.41 2.73 25.04
C MET A 1 -3.66 2.69 24.15
N PHE A 2 -4.60 1.75 24.35
CA PHE A 2 -5.81 1.62 23.50
C PHE A 2 -6.67 2.89 23.41
N VAL A 3 -6.91 3.59 24.52
CA VAL A 3 -7.69 4.85 24.54
C VAL A 3 -6.97 5.96 23.78
N ILE A 4 -5.64 6.07 23.91
CA ILE A 4 -4.84 7.07 23.20
C ILE A 4 -4.86 6.81 21.69
N CYS A 5 -4.67 5.55 21.28
CA CYS A 5 -4.77 5.16 19.86
C CYS A 5 -6.19 5.39 19.31
N GLY A 6 -7.22 5.15 20.11
CA GLY A 6 -8.62 5.42 19.74
C GLY A 6 -8.89 6.89 19.51
N ILE A 7 -8.49 7.76 20.45
CA ILE A 7 -8.66 9.22 20.35
C ILE A 7 -7.89 9.77 19.14
N LEU A 8 -6.64 9.33 18.92
CA LEU A 8 -5.85 9.72 17.75
C LEU A 8 -6.51 9.27 16.44
N GLY A 9 -6.99 8.02 16.38
CA GLY A 9 -7.70 7.52 15.21
C GLY A 9 -8.97 8.30 14.91
N THR A 10 -9.78 8.59 15.93
CA THR A 10 -11.00 9.41 15.78
C THR A 10 -10.67 10.84 15.35
N ALA A 11 -9.64 11.47 15.92
CA ALA A 11 -9.21 12.80 15.53
C ALA A 11 -8.78 12.85 14.06
N VAL A 12 -8.04 11.84 13.57
CA VAL A 12 -7.64 11.74 12.16
C VAL A 12 -8.85 11.54 11.25
N VAL A 13 -9.82 10.70 11.63
CA VAL A 13 -11.05 10.50 10.84
C VAL A 13 -11.85 11.79 10.76
N ILE A 14 -12.03 12.49 11.87
CA ILE A 14 -12.72 13.78 11.91
C ILE A 14 -11.97 14.80 11.04
N ALA A 15 -10.64 14.86 11.13
CA ALA A 15 -9.84 15.73 10.27
C ALA A 15 -10.01 15.38 8.78
N CYS A 16 -10.00 14.10 8.40
CA CYS A 16 -10.28 13.69 7.03
C CYS A 16 -11.67 14.12 6.56
N PHE A 17 -12.70 14.06 7.42
CA PHE A 17 -14.03 14.55 7.06
C PHE A 17 -14.08 16.06 6.78
N PHE A 18 -13.21 16.85 7.42
CA PHE A 18 -13.18 18.30 7.23
C PHE A 18 -12.19 18.76 6.14
N PHE A 19 -11.09 18.04 5.94
CA PHE A 19 -10.02 18.44 5.01
C PHE A 19 -10.05 17.71 3.67
N LEU A 20 -10.72 16.56 3.57
CA LEU A 20 -10.74 15.79 2.33
C LEU A 20 -11.90 16.23 1.45
N GLU A 21 -11.59 16.99 0.40
CA GLU A 21 -12.55 17.29 -0.66
C GLU A 21 -13.04 16.00 -1.32
N GLU A 22 -14.34 15.93 -1.62
CA GLU A 22 -14.91 14.76 -2.27
C GLU A 22 -14.25 14.53 -3.63
N SER A 23 -13.90 13.27 -3.94
CA SER A 23 -13.17 12.99 -5.18
C SER A 23 -13.98 13.49 -6.41
N PRO A 24 -13.36 14.22 -7.36
CA PRO A 24 -14.05 14.78 -8.54
C PRO A 24 -14.82 13.72 -9.34
N ARG A 25 -14.30 12.49 -9.33
CA ARG A 25 -14.93 11.33 -9.97
C ARG A 25 -16.27 10.93 -9.32
N TRP A 26 -16.38 11.04 -8.00
CA TRP A 26 -17.63 10.76 -7.29
C TRP A 26 -18.67 11.86 -7.54
N LEU A 27 -18.24 13.12 -7.56
CA LEU A 27 -19.11 14.26 -7.88
C LEU A 27 -19.66 14.17 -9.31
N ALA A 28 -18.81 13.81 -10.28
CA ALA A 28 -19.23 13.56 -11.66
C ALA A 28 -20.25 12.41 -11.77
N MET A 29 -20.05 11.31 -11.02
CA MET A 29 -21.02 10.19 -10.98
C MET A 29 -22.36 10.56 -10.33
N LYS A 30 -22.37 11.55 -9.43
CA LYS A 30 -23.58 12.06 -8.76
C LYS A 30 -24.32 13.13 -9.57
N GLY A 31 -23.83 13.46 -10.77
CA GLY A 31 -24.40 14.53 -11.61
C GLY A 31 -24.02 15.95 -11.16
N ARG A 32 -23.11 16.11 -10.19
CA ARG A 32 -22.56 17.40 -9.73
C ARG A 32 -21.33 17.77 -10.57
N THR A 33 -21.54 17.95 -11.87
CA THR A 33 -20.47 18.18 -12.85
C THR A 33 -19.74 19.52 -12.65
N ASP A 34 -20.46 20.56 -12.21
CA ASP A 34 -19.88 21.89 -12.00
C ASP A 34 -18.89 21.92 -10.84
N GLU A 35 -19.19 21.20 -9.75
CA GLU A 35 -18.28 21.07 -8.61
C GLU A 35 -17.07 20.19 -8.95
N ALA A 36 -17.29 19.10 -9.69
CA ALA A 36 -16.20 18.26 -10.19
C ALA A 36 -15.23 19.06 -11.07
N ASN A 37 -15.75 19.89 -11.97
CA ASN A 37 -14.94 20.76 -12.82
C ASN A 37 -14.19 21.82 -12.01
N LYS A 38 -14.83 22.43 -11.00
CA LYS A 38 -14.16 23.41 -10.13
C LYS A 38 -12.93 22.81 -9.43
N ILE A 39 -13.09 21.62 -8.82
CA ILE A 39 -11.99 20.93 -8.14
C ILE A 39 -10.91 20.50 -9.15
N CYS A 40 -11.28 20.01 -10.33
CA CYS A 40 -10.32 19.70 -11.39
C CYS A 40 -9.53 20.96 -11.83
N CYS A 41 -10.18 22.10 -12.01
CA CYS A 41 -9.50 23.36 -12.34
C CYS A 41 -8.56 23.83 -11.23
N GLU A 42 -8.89 23.61 -9.96
CA GLU A 42 -8.01 23.93 -8.83
C GLU A 42 -6.76 23.02 -8.80
N PHE A 43 -6.93 21.73 -9.12
CA PHE A 43 -5.79 20.81 -9.28
C PHE A 43 -4.94 21.13 -10.51
N GLU A 44 -5.56 21.46 -11.65
CA GLU A 44 -4.86 21.88 -12.86
C GLU A 44 -4.07 23.17 -12.62
N ALA A 45 -4.67 24.18 -11.99
CA ALA A 45 -3.99 25.43 -11.62
C ALA A 45 -2.83 25.19 -10.62
N SER A 46 -2.97 24.22 -9.72
CA SER A 46 -1.90 23.83 -8.79
C SER A 46 -0.79 23.05 -9.48
N ALA A 47 -1.13 22.16 -10.43
CA ALA A 47 -0.18 21.41 -11.23
C ALA A 47 0.58 22.29 -12.22
N GLU A 48 -0.07 23.29 -12.83
CA GLU A 48 0.56 24.29 -13.71
C GLU A 48 1.58 25.14 -12.96
N LYS A 49 1.31 25.50 -11.69
CA LYS A 49 2.26 26.22 -10.84
C LYS A 49 3.52 25.41 -10.50
N VAL A 50 3.40 24.10 -10.38
CA VAL A 50 4.52 23.20 -10.03
C VAL A 50 5.31 22.77 -11.28
N THR A 51 4.62 22.57 -12.40
CA THR A 51 5.20 21.97 -13.62
C THR A 51 5.59 23.01 -14.67
N GLY A 52 5.09 24.26 -14.56
CA GLY A 52 5.42 25.36 -15.47
C GLY A 52 4.90 25.21 -16.90
N SER A 53 4.13 24.17 -17.19
CA SER A 53 3.56 23.88 -18.50
C SER A 53 2.05 23.69 -18.38
N LYS A 54 1.31 24.28 -19.32
CA LYS A 54 -0.15 24.17 -19.40
C LYS A 54 -0.51 22.70 -19.67
N LEU A 55 -1.41 22.13 -18.88
CA LEU A 55 -1.90 20.78 -19.14
C LEU A 55 -2.69 20.80 -20.45
N GLU A 56 -2.39 19.87 -21.36
CA GLU A 56 -3.14 19.76 -22.61
C GLU A 56 -4.62 19.44 -22.28
N PRO A 57 -5.58 20.17 -22.86
CA PRO A 57 -6.99 19.90 -22.63
C PRO A 57 -7.30 18.49 -23.11
N VAL A 58 -7.91 17.69 -22.23
CA VAL A 58 -8.37 16.34 -22.60
C VAL A 58 -9.42 16.50 -23.69
N THR A 59 -9.10 16.05 -24.91
CA THR A 59 -9.99 16.14 -26.07
C THR A 59 -11.30 15.42 -25.76
N GLN A 60 -12.45 15.99 -26.14
CA GLN A 60 -13.75 15.33 -25.94
C GLN A 60 -13.80 13.94 -26.55
N GLU A 61 -13.02 13.67 -27.61
CA GLU A 61 -12.85 12.35 -28.20
C GLU A 61 -12.16 11.34 -27.27
N GLU A 62 -11.19 11.76 -26.45
CA GLU A 62 -10.51 10.93 -25.44
C GLU A 62 -11.47 10.65 -24.26
N ILE A 63 -12.31 11.62 -23.90
CA ILE A 63 -13.37 11.45 -22.89
C ILE A 63 -14.42 10.47 -23.41
N GLN A 64 -14.90 10.66 -24.63
CA GLN A 64 -15.89 9.79 -25.27
C GLN A 64 -15.34 8.38 -25.45
N ARG A 65 -14.08 8.24 -25.88
CA ARG A 65 -13.40 6.95 -25.94
C ARG A 65 -13.27 6.28 -24.57
N ARG A 66 -12.99 7.02 -23.50
CA ARG A 66 -12.94 6.47 -22.12
C ARG A 66 -14.31 6.17 -21.53
N VAL A 67 -15.37 6.82 -22.03
CA VAL A 67 -16.78 6.54 -21.71
C VAL A 67 -17.29 5.33 -22.50
N ASP A 68 -16.89 5.18 -23.76
CA ASP A 68 -17.17 4.01 -24.61
C ASP A 68 -16.35 2.78 -24.18
N GLU A 69 -15.09 2.97 -23.77
CA GLU A 69 -14.30 1.98 -23.00
C GLU A 69 -14.83 1.84 -21.54
N GLY A 70 -15.70 2.77 -21.13
CA GLY A 70 -16.22 3.01 -19.79
C GLY A 70 -17.61 2.41 -19.53
N GLU A 71 -18.18 1.66 -20.48
CA GLU A 71 -18.91 0.47 -20.06
C GLU A 71 -17.90 -0.47 -19.41
N VAL A 72 -17.66 -0.24 -18.12
CA VAL A 72 -17.28 -1.31 -17.21
C VAL A 72 -18.40 -2.33 -17.30
N LYS A 73 -18.36 -3.19 -18.32
CA LYS A 73 -19.07 -4.46 -18.30
C LYS A 73 -18.72 -5.04 -16.95
N GLU A 74 -19.72 -5.21 -16.09
CA GLU A 74 -19.57 -5.96 -14.86
C GLU A 74 -19.03 -7.33 -15.28
N LEU A 75 -17.70 -7.48 -15.29
CA LEU A 75 -17.07 -8.72 -15.70
C LEU A 75 -17.55 -9.74 -14.69
N PRO A 76 -18.22 -10.82 -15.12
CA PRO A 76 -18.72 -11.84 -14.21
C PRO A 76 -17.57 -12.34 -13.35
N TRP A 77 -17.84 -12.81 -12.12
CA TRP A 77 -16.84 -13.46 -11.27
C TRP A 77 -16.05 -14.55 -12.04
N ALA A 78 -16.68 -15.18 -13.04
CA ALA A 78 -16.08 -16.14 -13.96
C ALA A 78 -14.96 -15.59 -14.88
N PHE A 79 -14.82 -14.27 -15.05
CA PHE A 79 -13.74 -13.68 -15.85
C PHE A 79 -12.39 -13.72 -15.12
N LEU A 80 -12.40 -13.69 -13.77
CA LEU A 80 -11.22 -13.94 -12.93
C LEU A 80 -10.74 -15.40 -13.06
N PHE A 81 -11.65 -16.33 -13.35
CA PHE A 81 -11.34 -17.75 -13.56
C PHE A 81 -10.92 -18.12 -14.99
N LYS A 82 -10.84 -17.15 -15.92
CA LYS A 82 -10.23 -17.43 -17.23
C LYS A 82 -8.75 -17.74 -17.05
N LYS A 83 -8.27 -18.82 -17.71
CA LYS A 83 -6.92 -19.42 -17.57
C LYS A 83 -5.75 -18.43 -17.58
N LYS A 84 -5.88 -17.30 -18.30
CA LYS A 84 -4.87 -16.23 -18.39
C LYS A 84 -4.87 -15.24 -17.20
N MET A 85 -6.01 -15.06 -16.53
CA MET A 85 -6.16 -14.22 -15.33
C MET A 85 -5.94 -15.01 -14.05
N LEU A 86 -6.31 -16.30 -14.02
CA LEU A 86 -6.14 -17.16 -12.86
C LEU A 86 -4.69 -17.20 -12.37
N ALA A 87 -3.72 -17.32 -13.29
CA ALA A 87 -2.30 -17.29 -12.94
C ALA A 87 -1.89 -15.97 -12.27
N ARG A 88 -2.39 -14.83 -12.77
CA ARG A 88 -2.11 -13.50 -12.20
C ARG A 88 -2.75 -13.34 -10.83
N THR A 89 -4.00 -13.78 -10.68
CA THR A 89 -4.73 -13.73 -9.41
C THR A 89 -4.09 -14.65 -8.37
N LEU A 90 -3.65 -15.85 -8.75
CA LEU A 90 -2.98 -16.78 -7.86
C LEU A 90 -1.61 -16.24 -7.41
N THR A 91 -0.84 -15.63 -8.32
CA THR A 91 0.41 -14.94 -7.94
C THR A 91 0.12 -13.78 -6.98
N ALA A 92 -0.90 -12.96 -7.22
CA ALA A 92 -1.27 -11.87 -6.33
C ALA A 92 -1.75 -12.37 -4.95
N MET A 93 -2.53 -13.46 -4.91
CA MET A 93 -2.97 -14.10 -3.67
C MET A 93 -1.78 -14.65 -2.88
N LEU A 94 -0.86 -15.37 -3.55
CA LEU A 94 0.36 -15.87 -2.93
C LEU A 94 1.22 -14.72 -2.39
N LEU A 95 1.42 -13.67 -3.19
CA LEU A 95 2.19 -12.50 -2.78
C LEU A 95 1.59 -11.83 -1.54
N CYS A 96 0.26 -11.63 -1.54
CA CYS A 96 -0.46 -11.04 -0.42
C CYS A 96 -0.39 -11.92 0.83
N PHE A 97 -0.50 -13.24 0.66
CA PHE A 97 -0.34 -14.22 1.73
C PHE A 97 1.07 -14.17 2.32
N THR A 98 2.11 -14.27 1.48
CA THR A 98 3.51 -14.21 1.91
C THR A 98 3.83 -12.90 2.60
N MET A 99 3.37 -11.76 2.05
CA MET A 99 3.53 -10.45 2.66
C MET A 99 2.88 -10.38 4.04
N ASN A 100 1.64 -10.85 4.20
CA ASN A 100 0.98 -10.86 5.51
C ASN A 100 1.72 -11.75 6.51
N VAL A 101 2.08 -12.98 6.10
CA VAL A 101 2.81 -13.90 6.97
C VAL A 101 4.13 -13.28 7.43
N LEU A 102 4.90 -12.66 6.53
CA LEU A 102 6.16 -11.99 6.89
C LEU A 102 5.95 -10.86 7.89
N VAL A 103 5.02 -9.94 7.61
CA VAL A 103 4.75 -8.80 8.49
C VAL A 103 4.26 -9.24 9.87
N TYR A 104 3.34 -10.19 9.94
CA TYR A 104 2.84 -10.71 11.21
C TYR A 104 3.92 -11.46 11.99
N THR A 105 4.77 -12.24 11.31
CA THR A 105 5.89 -12.94 11.95
C THR A 105 6.84 -11.93 12.60
N ILE A 106 7.20 -10.86 11.89
CA ILE A 106 8.12 -9.85 12.42
C ILE A 106 7.46 -9.01 13.53
N ILE A 107 6.22 -8.54 13.38
CA ILE A 107 5.62 -7.69 14.42
C ILE A 107 5.23 -8.49 15.67
N SER A 108 4.62 -9.66 15.47
CA SER A 108 4.03 -10.43 16.56
C SER A 108 5.03 -11.36 17.23
N TRP A 109 5.91 -12.00 16.45
CA TRP A 109 6.77 -13.06 16.99
C TRP A 109 8.18 -12.60 17.34
N THR A 110 8.69 -11.47 16.80
CA THR A 110 10.01 -10.91 17.20
C THR A 110 10.20 -10.81 18.71
N PRO A 111 9.31 -10.20 19.52
CA PRO A 111 9.52 -10.10 20.96
C PRO A 111 9.52 -11.47 21.65
N SER A 112 8.70 -12.41 21.16
CA SER A 112 8.63 -13.78 21.67
C SER A 112 9.88 -14.59 21.32
N ILE A 113 10.42 -14.41 20.11
CA ILE A 113 11.65 -15.05 19.64
C ILE A 113 12.84 -14.53 20.45
N LEU A 114 12.94 -13.21 20.66
CA LEU A 114 14.00 -12.63 21.49
C LEU A 114 13.93 -13.15 22.94
N LYS A 115 12.72 -13.22 23.52
CA LYS A 115 12.54 -13.80 24.85
C LYS A 115 12.93 -15.28 24.90
N ALA A 116 12.55 -16.06 23.89
CA ALA A 116 12.88 -17.49 23.80
C ALA A 116 14.39 -17.74 23.65
N ASN A 117 15.12 -16.80 23.04
CA ASN A 117 16.58 -16.83 22.93
C ASN A 117 17.31 -16.47 24.24
N GLY A 118 16.59 -16.25 25.34
CA GLY A 118 17.17 -16.01 26.67
C GLY A 118 17.45 -14.54 26.99
N PHE A 119 17.01 -13.60 26.14
CA PHE A 119 17.09 -12.18 26.48
C PHE A 119 16.06 -11.83 27.57
N ASP A 120 16.47 -10.96 28.50
CA ASP A 120 15.56 -10.40 29.49
C ASP A 120 14.39 -9.65 28.81
N VAL A 121 13.22 -9.66 29.45
CA VAL A 121 11.98 -9.11 28.90
C VAL A 121 12.13 -7.61 28.60
N HIS A 122 12.85 -6.88 29.46
CA HIS A 122 13.10 -5.45 29.25
C HIS A 122 13.99 -5.20 28.03
N LEU A 123 15.06 -5.98 27.89
CA LEU A 123 16.00 -5.88 26.76
C LEU A 123 15.34 -6.29 25.44
N ALA A 124 14.61 -7.42 25.42
CA ALA A 124 13.89 -7.90 24.24
C ALA A 124 12.87 -6.87 23.73
N THR A 125 12.17 -6.19 24.64
CA THR A 125 11.21 -5.13 24.28
C THR A 125 11.92 -3.94 23.66
N THR A 126 13.01 -3.46 24.28
CA THR A 126 13.81 -2.34 23.76
C THR A 126 14.40 -2.66 22.40
N MET A 127 14.97 -3.86 22.21
CA MET A 127 15.49 -4.34 20.93
C MET A 127 14.40 -4.38 19.85
N THR A 128 13.20 -4.86 20.21
CA THR A 128 12.05 -4.88 19.29
C THR A 128 11.67 -3.46 18.88
N VAL A 129 11.63 -2.50 19.81
CA VAL A 129 11.34 -1.09 19.49
C VAL A 129 12.37 -0.53 18.51
N VAL A 130 13.66 -0.78 18.73
CA VAL A 130 14.74 -0.36 17.82
C VAL A 130 14.57 -0.97 16.43
N MET A 131 14.26 -2.27 16.35
CA MET A 131 13.97 -2.94 15.07
C MET A 131 12.76 -2.33 14.35
N GLN A 132 11.72 -1.97 15.09
CA GLN A 132 10.49 -1.37 14.56
C GLN A 132 10.70 0.07 14.07
N LEU A 133 11.75 0.78 14.52
CA LEU A 133 12.16 2.05 13.88
C LEU A 133 12.61 1.85 12.43
N GLY A 134 12.88 0.63 11.99
CA GLY A 134 13.10 0.30 10.59
C GLY A 134 11.86 0.48 9.71
N ILE A 135 10.65 0.48 10.30
CA ILE A 135 9.40 0.68 9.58
C ILE A 135 9.36 2.06 8.89
N PRO A 136 9.42 3.19 9.62
CA PRO A 136 9.35 4.51 8.99
C PRO A 136 10.52 4.74 8.01
N VAL A 137 11.69 4.15 8.28
CA VAL A 137 12.84 4.23 7.38
C VAL A 137 12.58 3.49 6.07
N GLY A 138 11.99 2.29 6.12
CA GLY A 138 11.61 1.54 4.91
C GLY A 138 10.55 2.25 4.09
N VAL A 139 9.53 2.82 4.74
CA VAL A 139 8.50 3.60 4.04
C VAL A 139 9.08 4.87 3.42
N GLY A 140 9.89 5.62 4.17
CA GLY A 140 10.53 6.83 3.66
C GLY A 140 11.50 6.56 2.51
N ALA A 141 12.29 5.49 2.60
CA ALA A 141 13.15 5.05 1.51
C ALA A 141 12.33 4.69 0.26
N LEU A 142 11.23 3.96 0.42
CA LEU A 142 10.35 3.61 -0.70
C LEU A 142 9.83 4.87 -1.41
N THR A 143 9.36 5.88 -0.68
CA THR A 143 8.85 7.12 -1.27
C THR A 143 9.88 7.82 -2.17
N PHE A 144 11.17 7.78 -1.80
CA PHE A 144 12.22 8.41 -2.59
C PHE A 144 12.63 7.61 -3.84
N TYR A 145 12.60 6.28 -3.77
CA TYR A 145 13.08 5.41 -4.85
C TYR A 145 11.97 4.86 -5.76
N VAL A 146 10.69 4.91 -5.35
CA VAL A 146 9.55 4.33 -6.09
C VAL A 146 9.32 4.98 -7.46
N GLU A 147 9.72 6.25 -7.61
CA GLU A 147 9.61 6.98 -8.89
C GLU A 147 10.78 6.69 -9.84
N LYS A 148 11.95 6.35 -9.30
CA LYS A 148 13.19 6.16 -10.07
C LYS A 148 13.43 4.73 -10.50
N VAL A 149 12.89 3.75 -9.77
CA VAL A 149 13.20 2.32 -9.98
C VAL A 149 11.93 1.56 -10.36
N ASN A 150 12.10 0.61 -11.29
CA ASN A 150 11.02 -0.31 -11.67
C ASN A 150 10.47 -1.04 -10.44
N ARG A 151 9.16 -0.88 -10.20
CA ARG A 151 8.45 -1.37 -9.02
C ARG A 151 8.56 -2.88 -8.82
N LYS A 152 8.54 -3.64 -9.92
CA LYS A 152 8.77 -5.10 -9.91
C LYS A 152 10.16 -5.47 -9.40
N THR A 153 11.19 -4.69 -9.76
CA THR A 153 12.56 -4.92 -9.32
C THR A 153 12.69 -4.68 -7.83
N ILE A 154 12.08 -3.61 -7.29
CA ILE A 154 12.06 -3.33 -5.85
C ILE A 154 11.46 -4.51 -5.07
N LEU A 155 10.34 -5.05 -5.57
CA LEU A 155 9.67 -6.19 -4.95
C LEU A 155 10.57 -7.44 -4.92
N ILE A 156 11.19 -7.79 -6.04
CA ILE A 156 12.06 -8.97 -6.14
C ILE A 156 13.29 -8.81 -5.24
N VAL A 157 13.97 -7.65 -5.30
CA VAL A 157 15.18 -7.38 -4.51
C VAL A 157 14.87 -7.44 -3.02
N THR A 158 13.79 -6.82 -2.57
CA THR A 158 13.40 -6.85 -1.15
C THR A 158 13.07 -8.26 -0.66
N TYR A 159 12.39 -9.09 -1.47
CA TYR A 159 12.15 -10.49 -1.11
C TYR A 159 13.43 -11.31 -1.01
N VAL A 160 14.35 -11.15 -1.96
CA VAL A 160 15.65 -11.84 -1.95
C VAL A 160 16.46 -11.42 -0.72
N LEU A 161 16.47 -10.12 -0.40
CA LEU A 161 17.14 -9.62 0.81
C LEU A 161 16.54 -10.22 2.07
N VAL A 162 15.22 -10.27 2.22
CA VAL A 162 14.57 -10.90 3.38
C VAL A 162 14.87 -12.39 3.46
N ALA A 163 14.90 -13.09 2.32
CA ALA A 163 15.22 -14.53 2.26
C ALA A 163 16.67 -14.84 2.69
N ILE A 164 17.59 -13.90 2.49
CA ILE A 164 19.00 -14.04 2.93
C ILE A 164 19.17 -13.57 4.38
N LEU A 165 18.62 -12.41 4.72
CA LEU A 165 18.78 -11.80 6.04
C LEU A 165 18.02 -12.57 7.14
N GLY A 166 16.87 -13.17 6.83
CA GLY A 166 16.06 -13.92 7.79
C GLY A 166 16.81 -15.09 8.43
N PRO A 167 17.37 -16.03 7.65
CA PRO A 167 18.20 -17.11 8.18
C PRO A 167 19.44 -16.60 8.91
N ILE A 168 20.10 -15.55 8.39
CA ILE A 168 21.26 -14.94 9.07
C ILE A 168 20.85 -14.48 10.47
N TRP A 169 19.76 -13.74 10.60
CA TRP A 169 19.25 -13.25 11.89
C TRP A 169 18.88 -14.38 12.85
N ALA A 170 18.33 -15.49 12.34
CA ALA A 170 18.01 -16.66 13.16
C ALA A 170 19.27 -17.43 13.64
N MET A 171 20.39 -17.32 12.94
CA MET A 171 21.66 -17.98 13.28
C MET A 171 22.62 -17.09 14.10
N LEU A 172 22.25 -15.82 14.36
CA LEU A 172 23.13 -14.90 15.09
C LEU A 172 23.26 -15.31 16.58
N PRO A 173 24.49 -15.35 17.13
CA PRO A 173 24.70 -15.57 18.56
C PRO A 173 24.06 -14.47 19.42
N THR A 174 23.55 -14.85 20.58
CA THR A 174 22.88 -13.93 21.52
C THR A 174 23.87 -13.05 22.30
N ASP A 175 25.16 -13.35 22.18
CA ASP A 175 26.29 -12.70 22.83
C ASP A 175 26.47 -11.23 22.38
N GLN A 176 25.93 -10.86 21.21
CA GLN A 176 26.06 -9.53 20.61
C GLN A 176 24.70 -8.92 20.24
N PRO A 177 23.96 -8.34 21.20
CA PRO A 177 22.62 -7.78 20.97
C PRO A 177 22.60 -6.67 19.92
N ALA A 178 23.70 -5.92 19.77
CA ALA A 178 23.81 -4.86 18.76
C ALA A 178 23.68 -5.38 17.32
N LEU A 179 24.26 -6.56 17.02
CA LEU A 179 24.15 -7.16 15.69
C LEU A 179 22.74 -7.69 15.44
N VAL A 180 22.12 -8.32 16.44
CA VAL A 180 20.73 -8.79 16.36
C VAL A 180 19.78 -7.63 16.07
N MET A 181 19.98 -6.48 16.72
CA MET A 181 19.21 -5.26 16.44
C MET A 181 19.46 -4.72 15.02
N PHE A 182 20.70 -4.69 14.56
CA PHE A 182 21.04 -4.16 13.23
C PHE A 182 20.45 -5.02 12.10
N PHE A 183 20.65 -6.35 12.15
CA PHE A 183 20.06 -7.26 11.18
C PHE A 183 18.54 -7.30 11.27
N GLY A 184 17.99 -7.25 12.49
CA GLY A 184 16.56 -7.15 12.72
C GLY A 184 15.95 -5.87 12.13
N PHE A 185 16.62 -4.73 12.29
CA PHE A 185 16.25 -3.47 11.69
C PHE A 185 16.23 -3.55 10.15
N LEU A 186 17.27 -4.13 9.54
CA LEU A 186 17.34 -4.32 8.09
C LEU A 186 16.20 -5.22 7.56
N ILE A 187 15.85 -6.29 8.29
CA ILE A 187 14.72 -7.15 7.96
C ILE A 187 13.41 -6.37 8.02
N CYS A 188 13.20 -5.57 9.07
CA CYS A 188 12.03 -4.70 9.18
C CYS A 188 11.93 -3.72 8.00
N VAL A 189 13.03 -3.02 7.68
CA VAL A 189 13.09 -2.08 6.55
C VAL A 189 12.67 -2.77 5.25
N CYS A 190 13.25 -3.93 4.93
CA CYS A 190 12.95 -4.66 3.71
C CYS A 190 11.51 -5.20 3.68
N THR A 191 11.04 -5.77 4.79
CA THR A 191 9.69 -6.36 4.91
C THR A 191 8.61 -5.30 4.76
N PHE A 192 8.78 -4.12 5.37
CA PHE A 192 7.79 -3.06 5.28
C PHE A 192 7.82 -2.32 3.93
N THR A 193 9.00 -2.16 3.33
CA THR A 193 9.11 -1.69 1.94
C THR A 193 8.33 -2.60 1.00
N ASN A 194 8.47 -3.91 1.18
CA ASN A 194 7.74 -4.92 0.41
C ASN A 194 6.22 -4.88 0.65
N SER A 195 5.80 -4.73 1.91
CA SER A 195 4.41 -4.60 2.34
C SER A 195 3.69 -3.42 1.67
N VAL A 196 4.31 -2.23 1.70
CA VAL A 196 3.75 -1.02 1.08
C VAL A 196 3.73 -1.14 -0.44
N THR A 197 4.79 -1.66 -1.05
CA THR A 197 4.84 -1.89 -2.51
C THR A 197 3.74 -2.86 -2.94
N THR A 198 3.55 -3.97 -2.23
CA THR A 198 2.52 -4.97 -2.56
C THR A 198 1.10 -4.40 -2.41
N SER A 199 0.83 -3.70 -1.32
CA SER A 199 -0.51 -3.15 -1.04
C SER A 199 -0.89 -1.96 -1.92
N ALA A 200 0.02 -1.00 -2.13
CA ALA A 200 -0.29 0.20 -2.91
C ALA A 200 -0.27 -0.05 -4.42
N ILE A 201 0.66 -0.89 -4.89
CA ILE A 201 0.99 -1.02 -6.32
C ILE A 201 0.44 -2.33 -6.88
N TYR A 202 0.81 -3.46 -6.25
CA TYR A 202 0.48 -4.77 -6.82
C TYR A 202 -1.00 -5.13 -6.68
N LEU A 203 -1.72 -4.55 -5.73
CA LEU A 203 -3.17 -4.73 -5.63
C LEU A 203 -3.94 -3.88 -6.67
N SER A 204 -3.34 -2.80 -7.17
CA SER A 204 -4.01 -1.83 -8.04
C SER A 204 -3.66 -1.98 -9.53
N GLU A 205 -2.45 -2.45 -9.87
CA GLU A 205 -1.96 -2.58 -11.25
C GLU A 205 -2.51 -3.79 -12.05
N PRO A 206 -2.66 -5.01 -11.49
CA PRO A 206 -3.08 -6.17 -12.28
C PRO A 206 -4.60 -6.29 -12.42
N PHE A 207 -5.38 -5.58 -11.59
CA PHE A 207 -6.84 -5.63 -11.64
C PHE A 207 -7.39 -4.48 -12.48
N PRO A 208 -8.25 -4.75 -13.48
CA PRO A 208 -8.95 -3.69 -14.20
C PRO A 208 -9.74 -2.83 -13.21
N THR A 209 -9.86 -1.54 -13.50
CA THR A 209 -10.51 -0.51 -12.65
C THR A 209 -11.87 -0.97 -12.10
N ALA A 210 -12.59 -1.76 -12.89
CA ALA A 210 -13.84 -2.45 -12.55
C ALA A 210 -13.77 -3.35 -11.31
N CYS A 211 -12.70 -4.15 -11.16
CA CYS A 211 -12.51 -5.07 -10.04
C CYS A 211 -11.89 -4.38 -8.82
N ARG A 212 -11.08 -3.33 -9.04
CA ARG A 212 -10.42 -2.55 -7.97
C ARG A 212 -11.42 -1.90 -7.01
N ILE A 213 -12.56 -1.42 -7.54
CA ILE A 213 -13.61 -0.77 -6.74
C ILE A 213 -14.44 -1.81 -5.94
N ARG A 214 -14.46 -3.07 -6.39
CA ARG A 214 -15.24 -4.16 -5.74
C ARG A 214 -14.54 -4.75 -4.50
N GLY A 215 -13.22 -4.60 -4.39
CA GLY A 215 -12.44 -5.01 -3.21
C GLY A 215 -12.43 -3.99 -2.06
N ALA A 216 -12.86 -2.74 -2.31
CA ALA A 216 -12.87 -1.66 -1.32
C ALA A 216 -14.19 -1.59 -0.51
N GLY A 217 -15.03 -2.62 -0.57
CA GLY A 217 -16.34 -2.66 0.07
C GLY A 217 -17.50 -2.41 -0.91
N PRO A 218 -18.73 -2.82 -0.56
CA PRO A 218 -19.87 -2.70 -1.46
C PRO A 218 -20.25 -1.23 -1.63
N TYR A 219 -20.01 -0.67 -2.82
CA TYR A 219 -20.67 0.57 -3.22
C TYR A 219 -22.18 0.32 -3.25
N PRO A 220 -23.01 1.08 -2.52
CA PRO A 220 -24.45 0.91 -2.57
C PRO A 220 -24.94 1.20 -3.99
N ARG A 221 -25.44 0.14 -4.64
CA ARG A 221 -26.21 0.21 -5.89
C ARG A 221 -27.35 1.20 -5.70
N ARG A 222 -27.28 2.38 -6.30
CA ARG A 222 -28.49 3.08 -6.71
C ARG A 222 -28.54 3.05 -8.23
N ARG A 223 -29.47 2.23 -8.72
CA ARG A 223 -29.91 2.22 -10.11
C ARG A 223 -30.32 3.66 -10.45
N CYS A 224 -29.69 4.27 -11.44
CA CYS A 224 -30.30 5.40 -12.12
C CYS A 224 -31.42 4.82 -12.99
N CYS A 225 -32.66 5.24 -12.69
CA CYS A 225 -33.76 5.21 -13.63
C CYS A 225 -33.56 6.33 -14.67
#